data_AF-E6YGY9-F1
#
_entry.id   AF-E6YGY9-F1
#
_cell.length_a   1.000
_cell.length_b   1.000
_cell.length_c   1.000
_cell.angle_alpha   90.00
_cell.angle_beta   90.00
_cell.angle_gamma   90.00
#
_symmetry.space_group_name_H-M   'P 1'
#
loop_
_entity.id
_entity.type
_entity.pdbx_description
1 polymer ?
#
loop_
_entity_poly.entity_id
_entity_poly.type
_entity_poly.pdbx_seq_one_letter_code
_entity_poly.pdbx_strand_id
1 'polypeptide(L)'
;MIQKSKRYRRLLKVQSLIEAHHTAELEHMKGQLFSCQEETRMLFSLMEKDSAFNFWNAPFLAKRLHHTAKSEEKLQGRIVQQKQVVREASSRSKKLGDKCKKVQSIEKRKQFNDMIEEYITNKTRGISV
;
A
#
# COMPACT_ATOMS: atom_id res chain seq x y z
N MET A 1 -17.37 -27.11 7.88
CA MET A 1 -15.97 -26.71 8.09
C MET A 1 -15.59 -25.63 7.07
N ILE A 2 -15.20 -24.42 7.48
CA ILE A 2 -14.70 -23.41 6.53
C ILE A 2 -13.30 -23.85 6.07
N GLN A 3 -13.10 -24.07 4.77
CA GLN A 3 -11.78 -24.33 4.18
C GLN A 3 -10.80 -23.23 4.61
N LYS A 4 -9.69 -23.61 5.23
CA LYS A 4 -8.70 -22.67 5.78
C LYS A 4 -8.14 -21.78 4.67
N SER A 5 -8.03 -22.27 3.43
CA SER A 5 -7.63 -21.45 2.28
C SER A 5 -8.62 -20.31 1.96
N LYS A 6 -9.93 -20.52 2.18
CA LYS A 6 -10.96 -19.49 1.99
C LYS A 6 -10.79 -18.36 3.00
N ARG A 7 -10.46 -18.69 4.26
CA ARG A 7 -10.15 -17.70 5.31
C ARG A 7 -8.91 -16.88 4.95
N TYR A 8 -7.81 -17.52 4.57
CA TYR A 8 -6.58 -16.82 4.17
C TYR A 8 -6.78 -15.95 2.93
N ARG A 9 -7.57 -16.39 1.94
CA ARG A 9 -7.93 -15.55 0.78
C ARG A 9 -8.68 -14.28 1.18
N ARG A 10 -9.62 -14.37 2.13
CA ARG A 10 -10.35 -13.18 2.63
C ARG A 10 -9.40 -12.23 3.35
N LEU A 11 -8.53 -12.75 4.23
CA LEU A 11 -7.54 -11.94 4.93
C LEU A 11 -6.56 -11.28 3.96
N LEU A 12 -6.09 -11.99 2.93
CA LEU A 12 -5.23 -11.45 1.90
C LEU A 12 -5.90 -10.29 1.17
N LYS A 13 -7.18 -10.44 0.75
CA LYS A 13 -7.92 -9.35 0.11
C LYS A 13 -7.98 -8.09 0.97
N VAL A 14 -8.30 -8.22 2.26
CA VAL A 14 -8.32 -7.09 3.19
C VAL A 14 -6.93 -6.46 3.32
N GLN A 15 -5.89 -7.27 3.48
CA GLN A 15 -4.53 -6.77 3.59
C GLN A 15 -4.05 -6.04 2.33
N SER A 16 -4.42 -6.52 1.14
CA SER A 16 -4.11 -5.85 -0.13
C SER A 16 -4.81 -4.50 -0.26
N LEU A 17 -6.05 -4.37 0.24
CA LEU A 17 -6.74 -3.07 0.29
C LEU A 17 -6.04 -2.09 1.23
N ILE A 18 -5.57 -2.56 2.39
CA ILE A 18 -4.80 -1.74 3.35
C ILE A 18 -3.48 -1.28 2.72
N GLU A 19 -2.77 -2.18 2.04
CA GLU A 19 -1.54 -1.84 1.31
C GLU A 19 -1.79 -0.79 0.22
N ALA A 20 -2.85 -0.96 -0.58
CA ALA A 20 -3.24 0.00 -1.61
C ALA A 20 -3.59 1.37 -1.01
N HIS A 21 -4.34 1.40 0.10
CA HIS A 21 -4.67 2.63 0.81
C HIS A 21 -3.41 3.39 1.24
N HIS A 22 -2.48 2.74 1.95
CA HIS A 22 -1.28 3.41 2.43
C HIS A 22 -0.36 3.86 1.28
N THR A 23 -0.36 3.12 0.17
CA THR A 23 0.37 3.49 -1.04
C THR A 23 -0.23 4.76 -1.68
N ALA A 24 -1.56 4.82 -1.82
CA ALA A 24 -2.26 5.99 -2.34
C ALA A 24 -2.05 7.22 -1.45
N GLU A 25 -2.10 7.04 -0.13
CA GLU A 25 -1.82 8.10 0.84
C GLU A 25 -0.37 8.62 0.74
N LEU A 26 0.60 7.71 0.54
CA LEU A 26 2.00 8.10 0.29
C LEU A 26 2.15 8.93 -0.99
N GLU A 27 1.52 8.52 -2.09
CA GLU A 27 1.54 9.27 -3.35
C GLU A 27 0.85 10.63 -3.21
N HIS A 28 -0.27 10.69 -2.49
CA HIS A 28 -0.93 11.96 -2.18
C HIS A 28 -0.01 12.92 -1.42
N MET A 29 0.69 12.45 -0.38
CA MET A 29 1.65 13.27 0.37
C MET A 29 2.82 13.74 -0.49
N LYS A 30 3.33 12.88 -1.39
CA LYS A 30 4.36 13.28 -2.36
C LYS A 30 3.85 14.37 -3.30
N GLY A 31 2.60 14.27 -3.75
CA GLY A 31 1.95 15.31 -4.55
C GLY A 31 1.89 16.64 -3.82
N GLN A 32 1.50 16.64 -2.54
CA GLN A 32 1.50 17.84 -1.70
C GLN A 32 2.91 18.44 -1.54
N LEU A 33 3.92 17.59 -1.30
CA LEU A 33 5.31 18.02 -1.21
C LEU A 33 5.78 18.68 -2.52
N PHE A 34 5.46 18.06 -3.66
CA PHE A 34 5.76 18.62 -4.97
C PHE A 34 5.10 20.00 -5.16
N SER A 35 3.84 20.16 -4.77
CA SER A 35 3.16 21.46 -4.82
C SER A 35 3.85 22.53 -3.94
N CYS A 36 4.32 22.17 -2.73
CA CYS A 36 5.09 23.10 -1.89
C CYS A 36 6.42 23.51 -2.55
N GLN A 37 7.10 22.58 -3.22
CA GLN A 37 8.36 22.86 -3.91
C GLN A 37 8.15 23.77 -5.13
N GLU A 38 7.08 23.54 -5.89
CA GLU A 38 6.71 24.41 -7.01
C GLU A 38 6.30 25.80 -6.55
N GLU A 39 5.53 25.91 -5.46
CA GLU A 39 5.19 27.21 -4.85
C GLU A 39 6.47 27.94 -4.41
N THR A 40 7.39 27.25 -3.74
CA THR A 40 8.67 27.82 -3.32
C THR A 40 9.45 28.38 -4.51
N ARG A 41 9.57 27.61 -5.61
CA ARG A 41 10.23 28.05 -6.85
C ARG A 41 9.54 29.28 -7.46
N MET A 42 8.21 29.28 -7.47
CA MET A 42 7.42 30.41 -7.98
C MET A 42 7.64 31.67 -7.15
N LEU A 43 7.63 31.56 -5.81
CA LEU A 43 7.88 32.68 -4.91
C LEU A 43 9.29 33.25 -5.07
N PHE A 44 10.31 32.41 -5.23
CA PHE A 44 11.67 32.88 -5.55
C PHE A 44 11.72 33.60 -6.91
N SER A 45 11.08 33.04 -7.94
CA SER A 45 11.01 33.71 -9.26
C SER A 45 10.30 35.06 -9.21
N LEU A 46 9.28 35.22 -8.35
CA LEU A 46 8.63 36.52 -8.13
C LEU A 46 9.58 37.52 -7.46
N MET A 47 10.36 37.09 -6.46
CA MET A 47 11.33 37.95 -5.78
C MET A 47 12.49 38.38 -6.70
N GLU A 48 12.94 37.50 -7.61
CA GLU A 48 13.99 37.83 -8.58
C GLU A 48 13.53 38.84 -9.65
N LYS A 49 12.22 38.98 -9.87
CA LYS A 49 11.64 39.78 -10.97
C LYS A 49 11.26 41.23 -10.57
N ASP A 50 11.77 41.77 -9.46
CA ASP A 50 11.41 43.11 -9.00
C ASP A 50 11.79 44.23 -9.99
N SER A 51 10.80 44.81 -10.70
CA SER A 51 10.85 46.20 -11.18
C SER A 51 9.52 46.85 -11.60
N ALA A 52 8.39 46.12 -11.75
CA ALA A 52 7.16 46.75 -12.28
C ALA A 52 5.85 46.45 -11.55
N PHE A 53 5.78 45.45 -10.66
CA PHE A 53 4.51 45.04 -10.04
C PHE A 53 4.53 45.20 -8.52
N ASN A 54 4.06 46.37 -8.06
CA ASN A 54 3.82 46.77 -6.67
C ASN A 54 2.77 45.89 -5.92
N PHE A 55 2.44 44.70 -6.41
CA PHE A 55 1.27 43.94 -5.93
C PHE A 55 1.60 43.00 -4.75
N TRP A 56 2.86 42.60 -4.58
CA TRP A 56 3.28 41.71 -3.49
C TRP A 56 4.40 42.36 -2.68
N ASN A 57 4.08 42.85 -1.48
CA ASN A 57 5.07 43.44 -0.58
C ASN A 57 6.07 42.34 -0.13
N ALA A 58 7.38 42.61 -0.14
CA ALA A 58 8.42 41.65 0.22
C ALA A 58 8.18 40.91 1.57
N PRO A 59 7.66 41.55 2.64
CA PRO A 59 7.28 40.87 3.88
C PRO A 59 6.20 39.80 3.70
N PHE A 60 5.27 39.98 2.76
CA PHE A 60 4.25 38.99 2.45
C PHE A 60 4.87 37.74 1.81
N LEU A 61 5.75 37.93 0.82
CA LEU A 61 6.44 36.83 0.15
C LEU A 61 7.33 36.05 1.13
N ALA A 62 8.08 36.75 1.99
CA ALA A 62 8.89 36.13 3.03
C ALA A 62 8.06 35.31 4.02
N LYS A 63 6.91 35.84 4.46
CA LYS A 63 5.98 35.12 5.35
C LYS A 63 5.43 33.86 4.68
N ARG A 64 5.06 33.95 3.40
CA ARG A 64 4.55 32.81 2.63
C ARG A 64 5.62 31.73 2.43
N LEU A 65 6.84 32.10 2.05
CA LEU A 65 7.99 31.20 1.96
C LEU A 65 8.24 30.46 3.29
N HIS A 66 8.21 31.19 4.42
CA HIS A 66 8.39 30.56 5.73
C HIS A 66 7.30 29.52 6.04
N HIS A 67 6.04 29.82 5.70
CA HIS A 67 4.93 28.87 5.87
C HIS A 67 5.06 27.64 4.94
N THR A 68 5.46 27.85 3.69
CA THR A 68 5.68 26.75 2.73
C THR A 68 6.84 25.86 3.17
N ALA A 69 7.96 26.43 3.62
CA ALA A 69 9.12 25.68 4.13
C ALA A 69 8.76 24.80 5.35
N LYS A 70 8.00 25.35 6.31
CA LYS A 70 7.51 24.60 7.47
C LYS A 70 6.56 23.47 7.08
N SER A 71 5.75 23.69 6.05
CA SER A 71 4.83 22.67 5.51
C SER A 71 5.59 21.55 4.80
N GLU A 72 6.60 21.90 4.01
CA GLU A 72 7.51 20.96 3.34
C GLU A 72 8.23 20.07 4.36
N GLU A 73 8.87 20.66 5.38
CA GLU A 73 9.57 19.90 6.43
C GLU A 73 8.64 18.88 7.12
N LYS A 74 7.43 19.33 7.48
CA LYS A 74 6.42 18.47 8.10
C LYS A 74 5.98 17.33 7.16
N LEU A 75 5.80 17.62 5.87
CA LEU A 75 5.43 16.64 4.86
C LEU A 75 6.55 15.62 4.64
N GLN A 76 7.80 16.05 4.57
CA GLN A 76 8.96 15.16 4.43
C GLN A 76 9.04 14.17 5.61
N GLY A 77 8.88 14.65 6.85
CA GLY A 77 8.84 13.79 8.04
C GLY A 77 7.71 12.75 7.97
N ARG A 78 6.51 13.16 7.57
CA ARG A 78 5.35 12.26 7.39
C ARG A 78 5.57 11.23 6.28
N ILE A 79 6.16 11.64 5.16
CA ILE A 79 6.47 10.76 4.03
C ILE A 79 7.44 9.65 4.45
N VAL A 80 8.44 9.96 5.28
CA VAL A 80 9.38 8.94 5.80
C VAL A 80 8.64 7.91 6.65
N GLN A 81 7.77 8.36 7.55
CA GLN A 81 6.95 7.47 8.38
C GLN A 81 6.00 6.62 7.52
N GLN A 82 5.31 7.23 6.55
CA GLN A 82 4.37 6.54 5.68
C GLN A 82 5.06 5.51 4.78
N LYS A 83 6.29 5.78 4.30
CA LYS A 83 7.10 4.78 3.57
C LYS A 83 7.32 3.52 4.41
N GLN A 84 7.57 3.67 5.71
CA GLN A 84 7.72 2.52 6.61
C GLN A 84 6.40 1.74 6.75
N VAL A 85 5.28 2.44 6.90
CA VAL A 85 3.94 1.81 6.95
C VAL A 85 3.64 1.01 5.69
N VAL A 86 3.93 1.57 4.50
CA VAL A 86 3.75 0.87 3.21
C VAL A 86 4.61 -0.39 3.15
N ARG A 87 5.88 -0.31 3.56
CA ARG A 87 6.79 -1.48 3.60
C ARG A 87 6.25 -2.58 4.51
N GLU A 88 5.75 -2.22 5.68
CA GLU A 88 5.16 -3.19 6.60
C GLU A 88 3.87 -3.81 6.07
N ALA A 89 2.98 -3.00 5.48
CA ALA A 89 1.75 -3.46 4.87
C ALA A 89 2.03 -4.45 3.74
N SER A 90 3.02 -4.15 2.88
CA SER A 90 3.47 -5.04 1.81
C SER A 90 4.09 -6.33 2.32
N SER A 91 4.93 -6.25 3.36
CA SER A 91 5.50 -7.43 4.04
C SER A 91 4.41 -8.35 4.60
N ARG A 92 3.37 -7.78 5.24
CA ARG A 92 2.21 -8.53 5.75
C ARG A 92 1.42 -9.18 4.62
N SER A 93 1.18 -8.44 3.53
CA SER A 93 0.50 -8.91 2.31
C SER A 93 1.21 -10.12 1.71
N LYS A 94 2.55 -10.03 1.53
CA LYS A 94 3.39 -11.12 1.05
C LYS A 94 3.30 -12.36 1.95
N LYS A 95 3.49 -12.20 3.26
CA LYS A 95 3.40 -13.31 4.24
C LYS A 95 2.03 -14.01 4.20
N LEU A 96 0.93 -13.26 4.04
CA LEU A 96 -0.41 -13.82 3.89
C LEU A 96 -0.58 -14.54 2.55
N GLY A 97 -0.03 -13.99 1.47
CA GLY A 97 0.00 -14.62 0.15
C GLY A 97 0.68 -15.99 0.19
N ASP A 98 1.85 -16.07 0.83
CA ASP A 98 2.61 -17.32 0.96
C ASP A 98 1.85 -18.36 1.81
N LYS A 99 1.26 -17.93 2.94
CA LYS A 99 0.40 -18.80 3.77
C LYS A 99 -0.81 -19.30 2.99
N CYS A 100 -1.45 -18.44 2.21
CA CYS A 100 -2.60 -18.80 1.39
C CYS A 100 -2.24 -19.89 0.37
N LYS A 101 -1.13 -19.73 -0.36
CA LYS A 101 -0.62 -20.72 -1.32
C LYS A 101 -0.31 -22.06 -0.64
N LYS A 102 0.38 -22.03 0.50
CA LYS A 102 0.74 -23.23 1.28
C LYS A 102 -0.50 -24.00 1.75
N VAL A 103 -1.52 -23.31 2.26
CA VAL A 103 -2.75 -23.99 2.72
C VAL A 103 -3.54 -24.54 1.52
N GLN A 104 -3.59 -23.81 0.41
CA GLN A 104 -4.28 -24.27 -0.79
C GLN A 104 -3.64 -25.54 -1.37
N SER A 105 -2.31 -25.66 -1.35
CA SER A 105 -1.63 -26.87 -1.82
C SER A 105 -1.92 -28.08 -0.92
N ILE A 106 -1.93 -27.90 0.39
CA ILE A 106 -2.30 -28.94 1.36
C ILE A 106 -3.74 -29.40 1.15
N GLU A 107 -4.68 -28.47 1.01
CA GLU A 107 -6.10 -28.80 0.78
C GLU A 107 -6.30 -29.56 -0.53
N LYS A 108 -5.64 -29.14 -1.63
CA LYS A 108 -5.70 -29.85 -2.92
C LYS A 108 -5.14 -31.26 -2.82
N ARG A 109 -3.99 -31.45 -2.15
CA ARG A 109 -3.39 -32.77 -1.96
C ARG A 109 -4.30 -33.67 -1.14
N LYS A 110 -4.92 -33.13 -0.09
CA LYS A 110 -5.89 -33.88 0.71
C LYS A 110 -7.09 -34.32 -0.13
N GLN A 111 -7.70 -33.41 -0.89
CA GLN A 111 -8.83 -33.72 -1.76
C GLN A 111 -8.49 -34.82 -2.77
N PHE A 112 -7.29 -34.79 -3.33
CA PHE A 112 -6.82 -35.82 -4.26
C PHE A 112 -6.64 -37.19 -3.58
N ASN A 113 -6.04 -37.21 -2.39
CA ASN A 113 -5.89 -38.43 -1.60
C ASN A 113 -7.26 -39.03 -1.23
N ASP A 114 -8.17 -38.19 -0.72
CA ASP A 114 -9.53 -38.60 -0.35
C ASP A 114 -10.26 -39.24 -1.56
N MET A 115 -10.09 -38.69 -2.77
CA MET A 115 -10.64 -39.24 -4.01
C MET A 115 -10.05 -40.60 -4.41
N ILE A 116 -8.73 -40.79 -4.24
CA ILE A 116 -8.08 -42.08 -4.51
C ILE A 116 -8.56 -43.13 -3.51
N GLU A 117 -8.62 -42.79 -2.22
CA GLU A 117 -9.08 -43.70 -1.18
C GLU A 117 -10.53 -44.14 -1.43
N GLU A 118 -11.41 -43.21 -1.83
CA GLU A 118 -12.78 -43.50 -2.22
C GLU A 118 -12.84 -44.46 -3.43
N TYR A 119 -12.04 -44.20 -4.47
CA TYR A 119 -11.97 -45.05 -5.65
C TYR A 119 -11.51 -46.48 -5.32
N ILE A 120 -10.44 -46.63 -4.54
CA ILE A 120 -9.92 -47.93 -4.11
C ILE A 120 -10.97 -48.68 -3.31
N THR A 121 -11.60 -48.01 -2.33
CA THR A 121 -12.64 -48.60 -1.48
C THR A 121 -13.84 -49.08 -2.29
N ASN A 122 -14.26 -48.31 -3.29
CA ASN A 122 -15.37 -48.69 -4.17
C ASN A 122 -14.99 -49.86 -5.09
N LYS A 123 -13.75 -49.94 -5.55
CA LYS A 123 -13.27 -51.07 -6.38
C LYS A 123 -13.10 -52.36 -5.59
N THR A 124 -12.59 -52.31 -4.35
CA THR A 124 -12.42 -53.52 -3.52
C THR A 124 -13.76 -54.07 -3.00
N ARG A 125 -14.76 -53.22 -2.77
CA ARG A 125 -16.14 -53.66 -2.48
C ARG A 125 -16.82 -54.35 -3.67
N GLY A 126 -16.41 -54.06 -4.90
CA GLY A 126 -16.92 -54.74 -6.10
C GLY A 126 -16.25 -56.08 -6.42
N ILE A 127 -15.18 -56.46 -5.72
CA ILE A 127 -14.42 -57.71 -5.92
C ILE A 127 -14.78 -58.76 -4.85
N SER A 128 -15.54 -58.37 -3.83
CA SER A 128 -16.09 -59.28 -2.80
C SER A 128 -17.47 -59.81 -3.23
N VAL A 129 -17.49 -60.66 -4.26
CA VAL A 129 -18.61 -61.56 -4.61
C VAL A 129 -18.03 -62.93 -4.96
#